data_AF-A0A832TB42-F1
#
_entry.id   AF-A0A832TB42-F1
#
_cell.length_a   1.000
_cell.length_b   1.000
_cell.length_c   1.000
_cell.angle_alpha   90.00
_cell.angle_beta   90.00
_cell.angle_gamma   90.00
#
_symmetry.space_group_name_H-M   'P 1'
#
loop_
_entity.id
_entity.type
_entity.pdbx_description
1 polymer ?
#
loop_
_entity_poly.entity_id
_entity_poly.type
_entity_poly.pdbx_seq_one_letter_code
_entity_poly.pdbx_strand_id
1 'polypeptide(L)'
;MAKSKGVNVVQKIGSWAFIVGVIIAIIAGFWPIGTVATSVLIILGLIVGFLNVTGTETNSFLFSSLVLVVLASMGGQLLEAIQFVGPMLKSIFSAMMLFIIPAAVIVSLKAIYALAEEE
;
A
#
# COMPACT_ATOMS: atom_id res chain seq x y z
N MET A 1 -1.51 24.04 -22.75
CA MET A 1 -2.73 23.37 -22.22
C MET A 1 -2.67 21.83 -22.19
N ALA A 2 -1.79 21.15 -22.94
CA ALA A 2 -1.70 19.66 -22.90
C ALA A 2 -1.04 19.09 -21.62
N LYS A 3 -0.13 19.83 -20.98
CA LYS A 3 0.63 19.40 -19.78
C LYS A 3 -0.25 19.14 -18.55
N SER A 4 -1.35 19.88 -18.39
CA SER A 4 -2.28 19.72 -17.26
C SER A 4 -3.14 18.45 -17.36
N LYS A 5 -3.51 18.01 -18.58
CA LYS A 5 -4.32 16.80 -18.75
C LYS A 5 -3.54 15.51 -18.47
N GLY A 6 -2.26 15.45 -18.86
CA GLY A 6 -1.43 14.24 -18.66
C GLY A 6 -1.14 13.94 -17.19
N VAL A 7 -0.85 14.96 -16.37
CA VAL A 7 -0.58 14.81 -14.93
C VAL A 7 -1.78 14.23 -14.17
N ASN A 8 -2.98 14.73 -14.48
CA ASN A 8 -4.22 14.25 -13.86
C ASN A 8 -4.54 12.78 -14.21
N VAL A 9 -4.14 12.31 -15.39
CA VAL A 9 -4.38 10.92 -15.81
C VAL A 9 -3.43 9.97 -15.09
N VAL A 10 -2.14 10.30 -15.00
CA VAL A 10 -1.14 9.47 -14.31
C VAL A 10 -1.47 9.34 -12.82
N GLN A 11 -1.86 10.44 -12.16
CA GLN A 11 -2.29 10.43 -10.76
C GLN A 11 -3.53 9.54 -10.53
N LYS A 12 -4.53 9.63 -11.41
CA LYS A 12 -5.70 8.75 -11.36
C LYS A 12 -5.33 7.28 -11.57
N ILE A 13 -4.43 6.97 -12.50
CA ILE A 13 -3.95 5.60 -12.74
C ILE A 13 -3.23 5.07 -11.50
N GLY A 14 -2.35 5.85 -10.87
CA GLY A 14 -1.65 5.46 -9.64
C GLY A 14 -2.62 5.19 -8.48
N SER A 15 -3.61 6.05 -8.30
CA SER A 15 -4.65 5.88 -7.27
C SER A 15 -5.49 4.61 -7.50
N TRP A 16 -5.95 4.37 -8.73
CA TRP A 16 -6.67 3.15 -9.08
C TRP A 16 -5.80 1.89 -8.95
N ALA A 17 -4.53 1.97 -9.34
CA ALA A 17 -3.58 0.87 -9.19
C ALA A 17 -3.37 0.50 -7.71
N PHE A 18 -3.34 1.49 -6.80
CA PHE A 18 -3.30 1.23 -5.37
C PHE A 18 -4.55 0.51 -4.88
N ILE A 19 -5.74 0.99 -5.22
CA ILE A 19 -7.00 0.36 -4.80
C ILE A 19 -7.08 -1.09 -5.30
N VAL A 20 -6.76 -1.31 -6.57
CA VAL A 20 -6.74 -2.66 -7.16
C VAL A 20 -5.71 -3.55 -6.47
N GLY A 21 -4.51 -3.02 -6.18
CA GLY A 21 -3.48 -3.74 -5.43
C GLY A 21 -3.91 -4.13 -4.03
N VAL A 22 -4.62 -3.25 -3.31
CA VAL A 22 -5.21 -3.57 -1.99
C VAL A 22 -6.25 -4.68 -2.11
N ILE A 23 -7.13 -4.64 -3.11
CA ILE A 23 -8.12 -5.70 -3.34
C ILE A 23 -7.43 -7.04 -3.63
N ILE A 24 -6.39 -7.04 -4.47
CA ILE A 24 -5.59 -8.24 -4.75
C ILE A 24 -4.95 -8.78 -3.46
N ALA A 25 -4.39 -7.91 -2.62
CA ALA A 25 -3.80 -8.30 -1.35
C ALA A 25 -4.85 -8.91 -0.40
N ILE A 26 -6.05 -8.31 -0.32
CA ILE A 26 -7.15 -8.85 0.49
C ILE A 26 -7.52 -10.25 0.01
N ILE A 27 -7.72 -10.44 -1.29
CA ILE A 27 -8.07 -11.75 -1.87
C ILE A 27 -6.95 -12.77 -1.63
N ALA A 28 -5.69 -12.37 -1.82
CA ALA A 28 -4.54 -13.24 -1.59
C ALA A 28 -4.47 -13.74 -0.14
N GLY A 29 -4.89 -12.91 0.82
CA GLY A 29 -4.87 -13.25 2.25
C GLY A 29 -5.89 -14.31 2.69
N PHE A 30 -6.85 -14.70 1.84
CA PHE A 30 -7.77 -15.81 2.15
C PHE A 30 -7.08 -17.18 2.10
N TRP A 31 -5.90 -17.26 1.48
CA TRP A 31 -5.11 -18.48 1.39
C TRP A 31 -3.73 -18.28 2.03
N PRO A 32 -3.05 -19.36 2.44
CA PRO A 32 -1.65 -19.28 2.86
C PRO A 32 -0.80 -18.62 1.77
N ILE A 33 -0.14 -17.52 2.12
CA ILE A 33 0.67 -16.74 1.19
C ILE A 33 2.01 -17.46 0.99
N GLY A 34 2.18 -18.09 -0.17
CA GLY A 34 3.44 -18.70 -0.57
C GLY A 34 4.48 -17.68 -1.01
N THR A 35 5.74 -18.12 -1.18
CA THR A 35 6.87 -17.28 -1.59
C THR A 35 6.61 -16.49 -2.87
N VAL A 36 5.97 -17.11 -3.86
CA VAL A 36 5.62 -16.48 -5.15
C VAL A 36 4.63 -15.33 -4.94
N ALA A 37 3.56 -15.56 -4.17
CA ALA A 37 2.55 -14.53 -3.89
C ALA A 37 3.15 -13.36 -3.10
N THR A 38 4.02 -13.66 -2.13
CA THR A 38 4.78 -12.64 -1.39
C THR A 38 5.61 -11.77 -2.32
N SER A 39 6.39 -12.38 -3.23
CA SER A 39 7.20 -11.62 -4.20
C SER A 39 6.33 -10.76 -5.13
N VAL A 40 5.21 -11.30 -5.61
CA VAL A 40 4.28 -10.54 -6.47
C VAL A 40 3.70 -9.34 -5.73
N LEU A 41 3.22 -9.51 -4.49
CA LEU A 41 2.66 -8.40 -3.70
C LEU A 41 3.69 -7.31 -3.45
N ILE A 42 4.93 -7.68 -3.14
CA ILE A 42 6.01 -6.72 -2.92
C ILE A 42 6.32 -5.95 -4.22
N ILE A 43 6.45 -6.66 -5.35
CA ILE A 43 6.72 -6.04 -6.66
C ILE A 43 5.59 -5.10 -7.05
N LEU A 44 4.33 -5.53 -6.88
CA LEU A 44 3.16 -4.68 -7.12
C LEU A 44 3.19 -3.45 -6.23
N GLY A 45 3.54 -3.60 -4.95
CA GLY A 45 3.67 -2.49 -4.02
C GLY A 45 4.74 -1.48 -4.46
N LEU A 46 5.91 -1.96 -4.88
CA LEU A 46 6.96 -1.10 -5.43
C LEU A 46 6.50 -0.38 -6.69
N ILE A 47 5.91 -1.11 -7.66
CA ILE A 47 5.38 -0.54 -8.90
C ILE A 47 4.38 0.56 -8.57
N VAL A 48 3.42 0.28 -7.69
CA VAL A 48 2.44 1.27 -7.26
C VAL A 48 3.11 2.43 -6.55
N GLY A 49 4.07 2.24 -5.65
CA GLY A 49 4.81 3.34 -5.03
C GLY A 49 5.53 4.23 -6.04
N PHE A 50 6.06 3.66 -7.13
CA PHE A 50 6.68 4.41 -8.21
C PHE A 50 5.66 5.13 -9.10
N LEU A 51 4.54 4.48 -9.41
CA LEU A 51 3.45 5.05 -10.22
C LEU A 51 2.58 6.06 -9.44
N ASN A 52 2.55 5.95 -8.11
CA ASN A 52 1.65 6.67 -7.24
C ASN A 52 2.30 7.90 -6.57
N VAL A 53 1.38 8.82 -6.23
CA VAL A 53 1.42 10.09 -5.50
C VAL A 53 2.71 10.92 -5.52
N THR A 54 2.78 11.80 -6.51
CA THR A 54 3.41 13.12 -6.36
C THR A 54 2.29 14.17 -6.42
N GLY A 55 2.14 14.99 -5.39
CA GLY A 55 1.15 16.07 -5.31
C GLY A 55 0.35 16.13 -4.01
N THR A 56 -0.85 16.72 -4.06
CA THR A 56 -1.69 17.04 -2.89
C THR A 56 -2.14 15.82 -2.07
N GLU A 57 -2.22 14.65 -2.71
CA GLU A 57 -2.73 13.44 -2.07
C GLU A 57 -1.67 12.63 -1.30
N THR A 58 -0.38 13.04 -1.37
CA THR A 58 0.74 12.27 -0.81
C THR A 58 0.59 12.11 0.70
N ASN A 59 0.19 13.18 1.39
CA ASN A 59 0.00 13.15 2.84
C ASN A 59 -1.16 12.23 3.24
N SER A 60 -2.30 12.33 2.54
CA SER A 60 -3.46 11.45 2.78
C SER A 60 -3.10 9.99 2.59
N PHE A 61 -2.38 9.67 1.51
CA PHE A 61 -1.92 8.31 1.21
C PHE A 61 -0.96 7.77 2.29
N LEU A 62 0.07 8.55 2.65
CA LEU A 62 1.04 8.15 3.66
C LEU A 62 0.38 7.97 5.02
N PHE A 63 -0.56 8.85 5.38
CA PHE A 63 -1.31 8.75 6.62
C PHE A 63 -2.21 7.50 6.66
N SER A 64 -2.98 7.23 5.61
CA SER A 64 -3.80 6.01 5.53
C SER A 64 -2.94 4.74 5.57
N SER A 65 -1.81 4.75 4.86
CA SER A 65 -0.86 3.63 4.86
C SER A 65 -0.25 3.41 6.24
N LEU A 66 0.13 4.49 6.93
CA LEU A 66 0.65 4.46 8.29
C LEU A 66 -0.37 3.87 9.26
N VAL A 67 -1.59 4.41 9.28
CA VAL A 67 -2.67 3.93 10.16
C VAL A 67 -2.90 2.44 9.95
N LEU A 68 -2.98 2.01 8.69
CA LEU A 68 -3.23 0.62 8.36
C LEU A 68 -2.07 -0.30 8.76
N VAL A 69 -0.82 0.09 8.52
CA VAL A 69 0.36 -0.68 8.94
C VAL A 69 0.43 -0.78 10.47
N VAL A 70 0.13 0.29 11.19
CA VAL A 70 0.08 0.29 12.66
C VAL A 70 -1.02 -0.63 13.17
N LEU A 71 -2.25 -0.50 12.65
CA LEU A 71 -3.38 -1.36 13.05
C LEU A 71 -3.13 -2.83 12.71
N ALA A 72 -2.56 -3.13 11.55
CA ALA A 72 -2.27 -4.49 11.11
C ALA A 72 -1.15 -5.14 11.96
N SER A 73 -0.09 -4.38 12.26
CA SER A 73 1.04 -4.88 13.06
C SER A 73 0.70 -5.06 14.54
N MET A 74 -0.02 -4.11 15.13
CA MET A 74 -0.39 -4.16 16.55
C MET A 74 -1.65 -5.01 16.81
N GLY A 75 -2.58 -5.04 15.87
CA GLY A 75 -3.84 -5.79 15.98
C GLY A 75 -3.68 -7.29 15.77
N GLY A 76 -2.60 -7.74 15.13
CA GLY A 76 -2.39 -9.15 14.79
C GLY A 76 -2.46 -10.10 16.00
N GLN A 77 -1.90 -9.68 17.14
CA GLN A 77 -1.91 -10.48 18.37
C GLN A 77 -3.30 -10.54 19.03
N LEU A 78 -4.10 -9.48 18.90
CA LEU A 78 -5.49 -9.48 19.35
C LEU A 78 -6.36 -10.41 18.50
N LEU A 79 -6.06 -10.51 17.20
CA LEU A 79 -6.79 -11.38 16.28
C LEU A 79 -6.55 -12.86 16.58
N GLU A 80 -5.36 -13.26 17.04
CA GLU A 80 -5.07 -14.66 17.38
C GLU A 80 -5.97 -15.22 18.49
N ALA A 81 -6.50 -14.36 19.36
CA ALA A 81 -7.45 -14.77 20.40
C ALA A 81 -8.82 -15.20 19.82
N ILE A 82 -9.10 -14.90 18.54
CA ILE A 82 -10.37 -15.21 17.88
C ILE A 82 -10.22 -16.51 17.06
N GLN A 83 -10.69 -17.65 17.58
CA GLN A 83 -10.44 -18.98 16.99
C GLN A 83 -10.81 -19.12 15.50
N PHE A 84 -11.98 -18.62 15.07
CA PHE A 84 -12.50 -18.92 13.73
C PHE A 84 -12.07 -17.90 12.68
N VAL A 85 -12.14 -16.61 13.01
CA VAL A 85 -11.94 -15.50 12.05
C VAL A 85 -10.58 -14.84 12.22
N GLY A 86 -9.95 -14.98 13.39
CA GLY A 86 -8.67 -14.38 13.73
C GLY A 86 -7.52 -14.75 12.79
N PRO A 87 -7.24 -16.04 12.57
CA PRO A 87 -6.18 -16.47 11.66
C PRO A 87 -6.37 -15.96 10.23
N MET A 88 -7.61 -15.93 9.76
CA MET A 88 -7.96 -15.42 8.43
C MET A 88 -7.70 -13.91 8.33
N LEU A 89 -8.17 -13.12 9.30
CA LEU A 89 -7.92 -11.67 9.32
C LEU A 89 -6.43 -11.34 9.45
N LYS A 90 -5.70 -12.09 10.27
CA LYS A 90 -4.23 -11.94 10.40
C LYS A 90 -3.54 -12.20 9.05
N SER A 91 -3.97 -13.22 8.30
CA SER A 91 -3.45 -13.53 6.97
C SER A 91 -3.73 -12.39 5.97
N ILE A 92 -4.96 -11.86 5.96
CA ILE A 92 -5.35 -10.71 5.14
C ILE A 92 -4.49 -9.48 5.46
N PHE A 93 -4.32 -9.17 6.74
CA PHE A 93 -3.50 -8.03 7.16
C PHE A 93 -2.03 -8.23 6.78
N SER A 94 -1.51 -9.45 6.88
CA SER A 94 -0.16 -9.77 6.40
C SER A 94 -0.02 -9.56 4.89
N ALA A 95 -0.98 -10.03 4.08
CA ALA A 95 -0.99 -9.80 2.63
C ALA A 95 -1.01 -8.31 2.29
N MET A 96 -1.86 -7.55 2.97
CA MET A 96 -1.96 -6.10 2.78
C MET A 96 -0.64 -5.41 3.14
N MET A 97 0.00 -5.78 4.24
CA MET A 97 1.30 -5.23 4.63
C MET A 97 2.39 -5.51 3.59
N LEU A 98 2.42 -6.72 3.00
CA LEU A 98 3.39 -7.07 1.95
C LEU A 98 3.29 -6.19 0.71
N PHE A 99 2.10 -5.64 0.42
CA PHE A 99 1.88 -4.69 -0.68
C PHE A 99 2.09 -3.22 -0.25
N ILE A 100 1.53 -2.83 0.89
CA ILE A 100 1.44 -1.41 1.29
C ILE A 100 2.77 -0.87 1.80
N ILE A 101 3.54 -1.67 2.55
CA ILE A 101 4.83 -1.23 3.09
C ILE A 101 5.80 -0.78 1.98
N PRO A 102 6.10 -1.59 0.95
CA PRO A 102 7.00 -1.15 -0.12
C PRO A 102 6.46 0.07 -0.89
N ALA A 103 5.15 0.17 -1.12
CA ALA A 103 4.55 1.34 -1.74
C ALA A 103 4.77 2.61 -0.89
N ALA A 104 4.48 2.53 0.41
CA ALA A 104 4.62 3.64 1.36
C ALA A 104 6.08 4.09 1.50
N VAL A 105 7.04 3.16 1.49
CA VAL A 105 8.49 3.47 1.51
C VAL A 105 8.90 4.30 0.30
N ILE A 106 8.48 3.92 -0.92
CA ILE A 106 8.82 4.69 -2.11
C ILE A 106 8.21 6.09 -2.06
N VAL A 107 6.95 6.20 -1.65
CA VAL A 107 6.25 7.49 -1.61
C VAL A 107 6.81 8.39 -0.50
N SER A 108 7.19 7.84 0.66
CA SER A 108 7.77 8.63 1.74
C SER A 108 9.15 9.18 1.37
N LEU A 109 9.98 8.39 0.67
CA LEU A 109 11.27 8.85 0.14
C LEU A 109 11.10 9.99 -0.87
N LYS A 110 10.12 9.86 -1.78
CA LYS A 110 9.78 10.94 -2.72
C LYS A 110 9.34 12.22 -2.01
N ALA A 111 8.53 12.09 -0.95
CA ALA A 111 8.07 13.24 -0.16
C ALA A 111 9.25 13.94 0.55
N ILE A 112 10.17 13.18 1.14
CA ILE A 112 11.39 13.73 1.76
C ILE A 112 12.25 14.47 0.73
N TYR A 113 12.44 13.89 -0.46
CA TYR A 113 13.20 14.53 -1.54
C TYR A 113 12.55 15.85 -1.97
N ALA A 114 11.24 15.89 -2.15
CA ALA A 114 10.51 17.11 -2.53
C ALA A 114 10.65 18.22 -1.47
N LEU A 115 10.57 17.87 -0.18
CA LEU A 115 10.79 18.84 0.90
C LEU A 115 12.20 19.43 0.88
N ALA A 116 13.21 18.62 0.54
CA ALA A 116 14.60 19.08 0.46
C ALA A 116 14.90 19.90 -0.82
N GLU A 117 14.10 19.77 -1.87
CA GLU A 117 14.24 20.57 -3.11
C GLU A 117 13.50 21.92 -3.01
N GLU A 118 12.51 22.03 -2.13
CA GLU A 118 11.77 23.28 -1.88
C GLU A 118 12.49 24.23 -0.91
N GLU A 119 13.53 23.77 -0.19
CA GLU A 119 14.46 24.57 0.62
C GLU A 119 15.68 25.06 -0.18
#